data_AF-A0A955KJI0-F1
#
_entry.id   AF-A0A955KJI0-F1
#
_cell.length_a   1.000
_cell.length_b   1.000
_cell.length_c   1.000
_cell.angle_alpha   90.00
_cell.angle_beta   90.00
_cell.angle_gamma   90.00
#
_symmetry.space_group_name_H-M   'P 1'
#
loop_
_entity.id
_entity.type
_entity.pdbx_description
1 polymer ?
#
loop_
_entity_poly.entity_id
_entity_poly.type
_entity_poly.pdbx_seq_one_letter_code
_entity_poly.pdbx_strand_id
1 'polypeptide(L)'
;MSHFNVCILVNRENDESDHQLADKAADVMTKFDLNRDVPEYKRRFDADEVERISKHYKTTDLQELATKLEDWNGDAGGVDEEGLYALSTQNPDGHFDYGNLVDLIPRNRWEHMFLSGIEEKVCRAVVTPDGEWVDGPWLYSTSDPESQRKADEWERKVQELFLEHDNAAAFLADLHF
;
A
#
# COMPACT_ATOMS: atom_id res chain seq x y z
N MET A 1 14.30 -4.57 -7.79
CA MET A 1 13.06 -3.77 -7.80
C MET A 1 11.95 -4.77 -7.93
N SER A 2 11.19 -4.94 -6.86
CA SER A 2 10.02 -5.81 -6.88
C SER A 2 8.89 -5.01 -7.51
N HIS A 3 8.02 -5.67 -8.25
CA HIS A 3 6.82 -5.04 -8.77
C HIS A 3 5.60 -5.88 -8.40
N PHE A 4 4.45 -5.24 -8.29
CA PHE A 4 3.21 -5.88 -7.90
C PHE A 4 2.00 -5.18 -8.50
N ASN A 5 0.95 -5.96 -8.69
CA ASN A 5 -0.31 -5.48 -9.26
C ASN A 5 -1.23 -4.92 -8.17
N VAL A 6 -1.91 -3.82 -8.46
CA VAL A 6 -2.95 -3.24 -7.60
C VAL A 6 -4.22 -2.99 -8.42
N CYS A 7 -5.36 -3.33 -7.84
CA CYS A 7 -6.66 -3.01 -8.42
C CYS A 7 -7.14 -1.68 -7.84
N ILE A 8 -7.44 -0.71 -8.68
CA ILE A 8 -7.94 0.60 -8.25
C ILE A 8 -9.40 0.71 -8.65
N LEU A 9 -10.26 0.86 -7.65
CA LEU A 9 -11.69 1.05 -7.84
C LEU A 9 -12.01 2.53 -7.78
N VAL A 10 -12.70 3.04 -8.79
CA VAL A 10 -13.21 4.42 -8.81
C VAL A 10 -14.71 4.41 -9.07
N ASN A 11 -15.45 5.22 -8.32
CA ASN A 11 -16.89 5.34 -8.52
C ASN A 11 -17.18 5.94 -9.89
N ARG A 12 -18.08 5.29 -10.64
CA ARG A 12 -18.62 5.85 -11.87
C ARG A 12 -19.77 6.80 -11.52
N GLU A 13 -19.62 8.07 -11.91
CA GLU A 13 -20.64 9.08 -11.72
C GLU A 13 -21.14 9.56 -13.08
N ASN A 14 -22.44 9.46 -13.34
CA ASN A 14 -23.04 9.88 -14.62
C ASN A 14 -22.44 9.11 -15.83
N ASP A 15 -22.40 9.77 -17.00
CA ASP A 15 -21.87 9.24 -18.26
C ASP A 15 -20.37 9.57 -18.44
N GLU A 16 -19.58 9.34 -17.40
CA GLU A 16 -18.12 9.54 -17.45
C GLU A 16 -17.46 8.64 -18.50
N SER A 17 -16.57 9.25 -19.29
CA SER A 17 -15.75 8.54 -20.26
C SER A 17 -14.64 7.74 -19.57
N ASP A 18 -14.12 6.72 -20.26
CA ASP A 18 -13.00 5.91 -19.77
C ASP A 18 -11.76 6.75 -19.43
N HIS A 19 -11.54 7.87 -20.14
CA HIS A 19 -10.47 8.81 -19.84
C HIS A 19 -10.68 9.53 -18.50
N GLN A 20 -11.89 10.01 -18.23
CA GLN A 20 -12.20 10.67 -16.94
C GLN A 20 -12.07 9.69 -15.77
N LEU A 21 -12.45 8.42 -15.97
CA LEU A 21 -12.26 7.38 -14.96
C LEU A 21 -10.78 7.06 -14.75
N ALA A 22 -9.97 7.06 -15.82
CA ALA A 22 -8.53 6.86 -15.73
C ALA A 22 -7.84 8.02 -14.98
N ASP A 23 -8.25 9.26 -15.25
CA ASP A 23 -7.76 10.44 -14.52
C ASP A 23 -8.10 10.34 -13.03
N LYS A 24 -9.34 9.95 -12.68
CA LYS A 24 -9.72 9.68 -11.28
C LYS A 24 -8.84 8.60 -10.64
N ALA A 25 -8.58 7.51 -11.35
CA ALA A 25 -7.73 6.43 -10.83
C ALA A 25 -6.29 6.91 -10.62
N ALA A 26 -5.76 7.72 -11.54
CA ALA A 26 -4.43 8.32 -11.42
C ALA A 26 -4.35 9.28 -10.21
N ASP A 27 -5.36 10.14 -10.05
CA ASP A 27 -5.45 11.06 -8.92
C ASP A 27 -5.47 10.31 -7.58
N VAL A 28 -6.25 9.23 -7.48
CA VAL A 28 -6.27 8.36 -6.30
C VAL A 28 -4.90 7.76 -6.01
N MET A 29 -4.17 7.31 -7.04
CA MET A 29 -2.83 6.75 -6.86
C MET A 29 -1.85 7.76 -6.27
N THR A 30 -1.93 9.04 -6.64
CA THR A 30 -1.01 10.06 -6.13
C THR A 30 -0.98 10.11 -4.60
N LYS A 31 -2.09 9.73 -3.94
CA LYS A 31 -2.16 9.67 -2.47
C LYS A 31 -1.13 8.72 -1.87
N PHE A 32 -0.79 7.64 -2.58
CA PHE A 32 0.04 6.54 -2.08
C PHE A 32 1.45 6.51 -2.70
N ASP A 33 1.84 7.55 -3.44
CA ASP A 33 3.21 7.71 -3.92
C ASP A 33 4.14 8.03 -2.74
N LEU A 34 5.18 7.23 -2.53
CA LEU A 34 6.21 7.43 -1.51
C LEU A 34 6.93 8.77 -1.65
N ASN A 35 7.05 9.27 -2.88
CA ASN A 35 7.73 10.51 -3.21
C ASN A 35 6.80 11.73 -3.16
N ARG A 36 5.54 11.55 -2.77
CA ARG A 36 4.62 12.68 -2.59
C ARG A 36 5.12 13.57 -1.46
N ASP A 37 5.30 14.85 -1.78
CA ASP A 37 5.61 15.87 -0.79
C ASP A 37 4.50 15.95 0.27
N VAL A 38 4.87 15.74 1.53
CA VAL A 38 4.01 15.97 2.69
C VAL A 38 4.67 16.95 3.66
N PRO A 39 3.89 17.75 4.42
CA PRO A 39 4.45 18.56 5.49
C PRO A 39 5.21 17.71 6.51
N GLU A 40 6.27 18.27 7.08
CA GLU A 40 7.01 17.61 8.15
C GLU A 40 6.08 17.22 9.31
N TYR A 41 6.22 15.98 9.78
CA TYR A 41 5.47 15.47 10.92
C TYR A 41 6.33 14.55 11.78
N LYS A 42 5.86 14.30 13.01
CA LYS A 42 6.49 13.35 13.93
C LYS A 42 6.04 11.93 13.60
N ARG A 43 6.90 11.13 12.97
CA ARG A 43 6.72 9.68 12.88
C ARG A 43 7.12 9.05 14.22
N ARG A 44 6.15 8.46 14.92
CA ARG A 44 6.38 7.77 16.18
C ARG A 44 6.83 6.33 15.91
N PHE A 45 7.68 5.82 16.79
CA PHE A 45 8.13 4.44 16.76
C PHE A 45 7.37 3.63 17.80
N ASP A 46 6.88 2.46 17.41
CA ASP A 46 6.29 1.53 18.37
C ASP A 46 7.36 0.80 19.21
N ALA A 47 6.90 0.00 20.18
CA ALA A 47 7.81 -0.69 21.10
C ALA A 47 8.74 -1.69 20.38
N ASP A 48 8.24 -2.37 19.34
CA ASP A 48 8.99 -3.38 18.59
C ASP A 48 10.06 -2.71 17.72
N GLU A 49 9.73 -1.59 17.08
CA GLU A 49 10.69 -0.76 16.35
C GLU A 49 11.77 -0.21 17.29
N VAL A 50 11.38 0.36 18.43
CA VAL A 50 12.33 0.87 19.43
C VAL A 50 13.25 -0.26 19.90
N GLU A 51 12.73 -1.46 20.16
CA GLU A 51 13.55 -2.62 20.54
C GLU A 51 14.56 -2.98 19.43
N ARG A 52 14.13 -2.98 18.16
CA ARG A 52 15.02 -3.27 17.02
C ARG A 52 16.15 -2.26 16.91
N ILE A 53 15.84 -0.97 17.01
CA ILE A 53 16.84 0.12 16.94
C ILE A 53 17.78 0.01 18.14
N SER A 54 17.23 -0.21 19.33
CA SER A 54 17.98 -0.41 20.58
C SER A 54 18.97 -1.55 20.46
N LYS A 55 18.56 -2.68 19.88
CA LYS A 55 19.41 -3.85 19.66
C LYS A 55 20.52 -3.58 18.64
N HIS A 56 20.21 -2.84 17.57
CA HIS A 56 21.19 -2.49 16.55
C HIS A 56 22.31 -1.60 17.11
N TYR A 57 21.95 -0.50 17.77
CA TYR A 57 22.89 0.46 18.34
C TYR A 57 23.38 0.10 19.75
N LYS A 58 22.83 -0.97 20.36
CA LYS A 58 23.19 -1.50 21.68
C LYS A 58 23.02 -0.49 22.82
N THR A 59 21.94 0.28 22.76
CA THR A 59 21.55 1.24 23.80
C THR A 59 20.04 1.21 23.98
N THR A 60 19.58 1.52 25.18
CA THR A 60 18.14 1.68 25.51
C THR A 60 17.82 3.12 25.92
N ASP A 61 18.81 4.02 25.89
CA ASP A 61 18.60 5.44 26.16
C ASP A 61 17.94 6.08 24.94
N LEU A 62 16.68 6.49 25.09
CA LEU A 62 15.91 7.10 24.00
C LEU A 62 16.60 8.34 23.43
N GLN A 63 17.31 9.13 24.26
CA GLN A 63 18.02 10.31 23.78
C GLN A 63 19.20 9.91 22.90
N GLU A 64 19.91 8.84 23.26
CA GLU A 64 20.97 8.29 22.42
C GLU A 64 20.39 7.75 21.11
N LEU A 65 19.29 6.99 21.17
CA LEU A 65 18.60 6.47 19.97
C LEU A 65 18.13 7.57 19.03
N ALA A 66 17.60 8.68 19.54
CA ALA A 66 17.20 9.83 18.72
C ALA A 66 18.36 10.36 17.87
N THR A 67 19.59 10.40 18.41
CA THR A 67 20.78 10.81 17.63
C THR A 67 21.20 9.81 16.55
N LYS A 68 20.63 8.60 16.56
CA LYS A 68 20.92 7.54 15.58
C LYS A 68 19.85 7.43 14.48
N LEU A 69 18.74 8.14 14.59
CA LEU A 69 17.65 8.01 13.61
C LEU A 69 18.06 8.49 12.21
N GLU A 70 18.92 9.50 12.10
CA GLU A 70 19.41 9.95 10.79
C GLU A 70 20.23 8.84 10.08
N ASP A 71 20.98 8.03 10.83
CA ASP A 71 21.69 6.86 10.30
C ASP A 71 20.75 5.68 10.02
N TRP A 72 19.70 5.51 10.85
CA TRP A 72 18.75 4.41 10.73
C TRP A 72 17.79 4.55 9.55
N ASN A 73 17.18 5.72 9.38
CA ASN A 73 16.16 5.97 8.36
C ASN A 73 16.29 7.30 7.62
N GLY A 74 17.39 8.04 7.80
CA GLY A 74 17.64 9.31 7.11
C GLY A 74 16.93 10.53 7.72
N ASP A 75 16.15 10.35 8.79
CA ASP A 75 15.34 11.40 9.39
C ASP A 75 15.93 11.89 10.72
N ALA A 76 15.79 13.19 11.01
CA ALA A 76 16.25 13.75 12.27
C ALA A 76 15.40 13.22 13.45
N GLY A 77 16.04 12.73 14.50
CA GLY A 77 15.37 12.14 15.66
C GLY A 77 15.16 13.08 16.84
N GLY A 78 14.18 12.74 17.68
CA GLY A 78 13.93 13.41 18.95
C GLY A 78 13.17 12.54 19.96
N VAL A 79 13.07 13.02 21.19
CA VAL A 79 12.29 12.39 22.26
C VAL A 79 11.40 13.43 22.91
N ASP A 80 10.13 13.09 23.16
CA ASP A 80 9.22 13.89 23.98
C ASP A 80 8.40 13.00 24.93
N GLU A 81 7.30 13.52 25.46
CA GLU A 81 6.43 12.82 26.42
C GLU A 81 5.80 11.53 25.86
N GLU A 82 5.69 11.41 24.53
CA GLU A 82 5.14 10.23 23.85
C GLU A 82 6.24 9.23 23.45
N GLY A 83 7.51 9.55 23.68
CA GLY A 83 8.65 8.69 23.39
C GLY A 83 9.47 9.12 22.18
N LEU A 84 10.09 8.15 21.52
CA LEU A 84 11.00 8.35 20.39
C LEU A 84 10.22 8.75 19.12
N TYR A 85 10.71 9.75 18.39
CA TYR A 85 10.16 10.14 17.09
C TYR A 85 11.24 10.54 16.09
N ALA A 86 10.87 10.49 14.81
CA ALA A 86 11.60 11.06 13.69
C ALA A 86 10.78 12.22 13.08
N LEU A 87 11.42 13.31 12.69
CA LEU A 87 10.81 14.34 11.84
C LEU A 87 10.94 13.87 10.39
N SER A 88 9.82 13.43 9.81
CA SER A 88 9.78 12.86 8.48
C SER A 88 8.98 13.73 7.53
N THR A 89 9.40 13.74 6.27
CA THR A 89 8.65 14.29 5.13
C THR A 89 8.27 13.19 4.13
N GLN A 90 8.47 11.92 4.49
CA GLN A 90 8.04 10.79 3.67
C GLN A 90 6.51 10.66 3.76
N ASN A 91 5.85 10.29 2.66
CA ASN A 91 4.41 10.11 2.67
C ASN A 91 4.02 8.95 3.63
N PRO A 92 3.28 9.20 4.73
CA PRO A 92 2.88 8.16 5.67
C PRO A 92 1.95 7.12 5.05
N ASP A 93 1.23 7.51 4.00
CA ASP A 93 0.36 6.63 3.22
C ASP A 93 1.09 6.06 1.99
N GLY A 94 2.42 6.21 1.88
CA GLY A 94 3.17 5.78 0.72
C GLY A 94 3.31 4.26 0.61
N HIS A 95 2.97 3.70 -0.56
CA HIS A 95 3.03 2.26 -0.85
C HIS A 95 3.86 1.91 -2.09
N PHE A 96 4.21 2.87 -2.95
CA PHE A 96 5.00 2.65 -4.17
C PHE A 96 5.87 3.86 -4.50
N ASP A 97 7.00 3.66 -5.18
CA ASP A 97 7.90 4.74 -5.62
C ASP A 97 7.70 5.14 -7.09
N TYR A 98 7.17 4.22 -7.90
CA TYR A 98 6.83 4.39 -9.30
C TYR A 98 5.69 3.44 -9.67
N GLY A 99 4.83 3.86 -10.60
CA GLY A 99 3.70 3.06 -11.03
C GLY A 99 3.09 3.51 -12.34
N ASN A 100 2.39 2.60 -13.02
CA ASN A 100 1.63 2.92 -14.23
C ASN A 100 0.24 2.28 -14.17
N LEU A 101 -0.77 3.05 -14.56
CA LEU A 101 -2.08 2.50 -14.90
C LEU A 101 -1.95 1.72 -16.22
N VAL A 102 -2.39 0.47 -16.20
CA VAL A 102 -2.33 -0.42 -17.36
C VAL A 102 -3.59 -0.22 -18.20
N ASP A 103 -4.76 -0.58 -17.67
CA ASP A 103 -6.03 -0.56 -18.42
C ASP A 103 -7.25 -0.49 -17.50
N LEU A 104 -8.34 0.08 -18.03
CA LEU A 104 -9.69 -0.12 -17.50
C LEU A 104 -10.12 -1.56 -17.78
N ILE A 105 -10.47 -2.31 -16.73
CA ILE A 105 -10.85 -3.70 -16.84
C ILE A 105 -12.38 -3.83 -16.93
N PRO A 106 -12.92 -4.42 -18.02
CA PRO A 106 -14.35 -4.69 -18.13
C PRO A 106 -14.85 -5.59 -17.00
N ARG A 107 -16.05 -5.29 -16.45
CA ARG A 107 -16.62 -6.01 -15.28
C ARG A 107 -16.62 -7.53 -15.44
N ASN A 108 -16.92 -8.04 -16.63
CA ASN A 108 -16.94 -9.47 -16.92
C ASN A 108 -15.55 -10.14 -16.95
N ARG A 109 -14.47 -9.39 -16.74
CA ARG A 109 -13.09 -9.88 -16.68
C ARG A 109 -12.44 -9.74 -15.31
N TRP A 110 -13.13 -9.15 -14.33
CA TRP A 110 -12.53 -8.87 -13.02
C TRP A 110 -12.04 -10.13 -12.32
N GLU A 111 -12.85 -11.19 -12.31
CA GLU A 111 -12.47 -12.47 -11.69
C GLU A 111 -11.20 -13.06 -12.33
N HIS A 112 -11.13 -13.04 -13.66
CA HIS A 112 -9.96 -13.55 -14.39
C HIS A 112 -8.70 -12.69 -14.19
N MET A 113 -8.87 -11.38 -14.04
CA MET A 113 -7.75 -10.44 -13.96
C MET A 113 -7.22 -10.24 -12.56
N PHE A 114 -8.06 -10.45 -11.53
CA PHE A 114 -7.72 -10.09 -10.16
C PHE A 114 -7.77 -11.27 -9.17
N LEU A 115 -8.48 -12.36 -9.51
CA LEU A 115 -8.72 -13.48 -8.60
C LEU A 115 -8.07 -14.79 -9.07
N SER A 116 -8.05 -15.09 -10.38
CA SER A 116 -7.58 -16.40 -10.84
C SER A 116 -6.06 -16.54 -10.76
N GLY A 117 -5.60 -17.51 -9.96
CA GLY A 117 -4.20 -17.86 -9.65
C GLY A 117 -3.32 -18.35 -10.80
N ILE A 118 -3.41 -17.72 -11.97
CA ILE A 118 -2.38 -17.82 -12.99
C ILE A 118 -1.27 -16.88 -12.54
N GLU A 119 -0.23 -17.49 -11.94
CA GLU A 119 1.05 -17.06 -11.33
C GLU A 119 1.54 -15.58 -11.37
N GLU A 120 0.97 -14.68 -12.17
CA GLU A 120 1.49 -13.32 -12.37
C GLU A 120 0.46 -12.20 -12.17
N LYS A 121 -0.84 -12.47 -11.93
CA LYS A 121 -1.89 -11.42 -11.99
C LYS A 121 -2.84 -11.29 -10.79
N VAL A 122 -2.59 -11.97 -9.67
CA VAL A 122 -3.35 -11.64 -8.45
C VAL A 122 -2.93 -10.26 -7.97
N CYS A 123 -3.89 -9.36 -7.76
CA CYS A 123 -3.57 -8.06 -7.18
C CYS A 123 -3.12 -8.23 -5.73
N ARG A 124 -1.99 -7.61 -5.40
CA ARG A 124 -1.44 -7.57 -4.04
C ARG A 124 -2.21 -6.60 -3.15
N ALA A 125 -2.88 -5.61 -3.73
CA ALA A 125 -3.75 -4.70 -2.99
C ALA A 125 -4.95 -4.28 -3.82
N VAL A 126 -5.97 -3.76 -3.13
CA VAL A 126 -7.10 -3.07 -3.73
C VAL A 126 -7.16 -1.67 -3.14
N VAL A 127 -7.27 -0.65 -3.98
CA VAL A 127 -7.64 0.70 -3.57
C VAL A 127 -9.13 0.87 -3.77
N THR A 128 -9.85 1.16 -2.69
CA THR A 128 -11.30 1.33 -2.70
C THR A 128 -11.70 2.72 -3.22
N PRO A 129 -12.97 2.92 -3.66
CA PRO A 129 -13.41 4.20 -4.20
C PRO A 129 -13.37 5.38 -3.22
N ASP A 130 -13.40 5.12 -1.92
CA ASP A 130 -13.20 6.11 -0.84
C ASP A 130 -11.71 6.38 -0.55
N GLY A 131 -10.80 5.73 -1.28
CA GLY A 131 -9.37 5.99 -1.21
C GLY A 131 -8.67 5.31 -0.04
N GLU A 132 -9.14 4.14 0.39
CA GLU A 132 -8.45 3.27 1.33
C GLU A 132 -7.58 2.24 0.59
N TRP A 133 -6.38 1.98 1.11
CA TRP A 133 -5.50 0.93 0.62
C TRP A 133 -5.74 -0.35 1.41
N VAL A 134 -6.21 -1.40 0.73
CA VAL A 134 -6.47 -2.70 1.34
C VAL A 134 -5.38 -3.67 0.92
N ASP A 135 -4.50 -4.02 1.86
CA ASP A 135 -3.40 -4.96 1.64
C ASP A 135 -3.86 -6.42 1.61
N GLY A 136 -3.46 -7.13 0.56
CA GLY A 136 -3.47 -8.57 0.50
C GLY A 136 -2.26 -9.22 1.20
N PRO A 137 -2.16 -10.55 1.20
CA PRO A 137 -0.99 -11.25 1.71
C PRO A 137 0.19 -11.19 0.72
N TRP A 138 1.42 -11.16 1.26
CA TRP A 138 2.61 -11.50 0.48
C TRP A 138 2.67 -13.03 0.30
N LEU A 139 2.39 -13.51 -0.90
CA LEU A 139 2.41 -14.93 -1.24
C LEU A 139 3.67 -15.24 -2.05
N TYR A 140 4.69 -15.82 -1.39
CA TYR A 140 5.92 -16.24 -2.06
C TYR A 140 5.84 -17.66 -2.65
N SER A 141 4.84 -18.43 -2.21
CA SER A 141 4.49 -19.74 -2.76
C SER A 141 3.04 -20.06 -2.38
N THR A 142 2.30 -20.75 -3.24
CA THR A 142 1.00 -21.35 -2.94
C THR A 142 1.12 -22.83 -2.59
N SER A 143 2.34 -23.37 -2.48
CA SER A 143 2.58 -24.80 -2.29
C SER A 143 2.33 -25.29 -0.86
N ASP A 144 2.22 -24.39 0.13
CA ASP A 144 1.96 -24.75 1.52
C ASP A 144 0.52 -24.39 1.95
N PRO A 145 -0.08 -25.15 2.89
CA PRO A 145 -1.47 -24.95 3.30
C PRO A 145 -1.78 -23.58 3.91
N GLU A 146 -0.79 -22.93 4.56
CA GLU A 146 -1.03 -21.64 5.20
C GLU A 146 -1.11 -20.52 4.16
N SER A 147 -0.19 -20.52 3.18
CA SER A 147 -0.21 -19.58 2.07
C SER A 147 -1.45 -19.77 1.19
N GLN A 148 -1.87 -21.02 0.95
CA GLN A 148 -3.14 -21.28 0.25
C GLN A 148 -4.33 -20.69 1.01
N ARG A 149 -4.42 -20.90 2.33
CA ARG A 149 -5.51 -20.33 3.14
C ARG A 149 -5.52 -18.81 3.08
N LYS A 150 -4.36 -18.16 3.13
CA LYS A 150 -4.25 -16.69 2.99
C LYS A 150 -4.70 -16.23 1.60
N ALA A 151 -4.34 -16.98 0.55
CA ALA A 151 -4.79 -16.70 -0.82
C ALA A 151 -6.32 -16.80 -0.94
N ASP A 152 -6.93 -17.86 -0.40
CA ASP A 152 -8.38 -18.08 -0.41
C ASP A 152 -9.11 -16.98 0.39
N GLU A 153 -8.58 -16.62 1.56
CA GLU A 153 -9.11 -15.52 2.38
C GLU A 153 -9.04 -14.17 1.64
N TRP A 154 -7.94 -13.93 0.93
CA TRP A 154 -7.76 -12.72 0.11
C TRP A 154 -8.70 -12.69 -1.08
N GLU A 155 -8.81 -13.77 -1.84
CA GLU A 155 -9.73 -13.88 -2.97
C GLU A 155 -11.17 -13.55 -2.54
N ARG A 156 -11.63 -14.13 -1.44
CA ARG A 156 -12.95 -13.81 -0.88
C ARG A 156 -13.08 -12.34 -0.51
N LYS A 157 -12.06 -11.73 0.10
CA LYS A 157 -12.09 -10.30 0.46
C LYS A 157 -12.19 -9.41 -0.78
N VAL A 158 -11.45 -9.72 -1.84
CA VAL A 158 -11.54 -8.96 -3.10
C VAL A 158 -12.92 -9.12 -3.73
N GLN A 159 -13.52 -10.31 -3.70
CA GLN A 159 -14.90 -10.51 -4.15
C GLN A 159 -15.91 -9.68 -3.35
N GLU A 160 -15.76 -9.63 -2.01
CA GLU A 160 -16.60 -8.80 -1.14
C GLU A 160 -16.47 -7.31 -1.52
N LEU A 161 -15.25 -6.80 -1.70
CA LEU A 161 -15.02 -5.42 -2.13
C LEU A 161 -15.66 -5.12 -3.49
N PHE A 162 -15.60 -6.05 -4.44
CA PHE A 162 -16.25 -5.88 -5.74
C PHE A 162 -17.77 -5.89 -5.67
N LEU A 163 -18.36 -6.59 -4.69
CA LEU A 163 -19.80 -6.57 -4.43
C LEU A 163 -20.23 -5.28 -3.71
N GLU A 164 -19.43 -4.81 -2.75
CA GLU A 164 -19.65 -3.55 -2.03
C GLU A 164 -19.56 -2.34 -2.96
N HIS A 165 -18.74 -2.43 -4.01
CA HIS A 165 -18.52 -1.39 -5.00
C HIS A 165 -18.96 -1.84 -6.41
N ASP A 166 -20.20 -2.30 -6.53
CA ASP A 166 -20.76 -2.83 -7.78
C ASP A 166 -20.80 -1.81 -8.93
N ASN A 167 -20.93 -0.52 -8.61
CA ASN A 167 -20.95 0.59 -9.57
C ASN A 167 -19.56 1.20 -9.84
N ALA A 168 -18.48 0.60 -9.32
CA ALA A 168 -17.13 1.08 -9.57
C ALA A 168 -16.58 0.59 -10.92
N ALA A 169 -15.72 1.41 -11.52
CA ALA A 169 -14.79 1.01 -12.56
C ALA A 169 -13.50 0.50 -11.90
N ALA A 170 -12.89 -0.55 -12.45
CA ALA A 170 -11.64 -1.11 -11.94
C ALA A 170 -10.50 -0.91 -12.93
N PHE A 171 -9.38 -0.42 -12.43
CA PHE A 171 -8.13 -0.30 -13.16
C PHE A 171 -7.09 -1.25 -12.58
N LEU A 172 -6.23 -1.77 -13.43
CA LEU A 172 -5.01 -2.46 -13.01
C LEU A 172 -3.86 -1.45 -13.01
N ALA A 173 -3.11 -1.37 -11.92
CA ALA A 173 -1.84 -0.66 -11.84
C ALA A 173 -0.69 -1.66 -11.60
N ASP A 174 0.42 -1.47 -12.31
CA ASP A 174 1.70 -2.13 -12.04
C ASP A 174 2.58 -1.16 -11.26
N LEU A 175 2.93 -1.53 -10.03
CA LEU A 175 3.60 -0.67 -9.06
C LEU A 175 4.96 -1.23 -8.64
N HIS A 176 5.89 -0.35 -8.29
CA HIS A 176 7.24 -0.66 -7.88
C HIS A 176 7.53 -0.21 -6.43
N PHE A 177 8.48 -0.91 -5.79
CA PHE A 177 9.04 -0.61 -4.47
C PHE A 177 10.55 -0.91 -4.46
#